data_AF-A0A0L6J3F3-F1
#
_entry.id   AF-A0A0L6J3F3-F1
#
_cell.length_a   1.000
_cell.length_b   1.000
_cell.length_c   1.000
_cell.angle_alpha   90.00
_cell.angle_beta   90.00
_cell.angle_gamma   90.00
#
_symmetry.space_group_name_H-M   'P 1'
#
loop_
_entity.id
_entity.type
_entity.pdbx_description
1 polymer ?
#
loop_
_entity_poly.entity_id
_entity_poly.type
_entity_poly.pdbx_seq_one_letter_code
_entity_poly.pdbx_strand_id
1 'polypeptide(L)'
;MACRVCDGRDVELFLDLTDQPHCNRLIPPERAGRREPHFSLRAGFCHDCTLVQIDHTIPKESMFSDYPYVSGTTKTLVEHFRQTAARLVERYGLGPQDLVVDIGSNDGTWLRQYEPFGLRRCGVEPASNVVELARAAGVPTVNRFFNAETAELVRAQDGPASLITAAGVFFHLEELHSVVKGIVTLLKPDGVFVVQAIYLGGMIENTAFDQIYHEHLCYYTLRSLEQLFARHGLEVFDVSVVPVHGGSLEAHVGFPGAHPVSDAVKRMRADEEARGYGKFETYVGFAENVRRLQAALLDLLERMHAEGKTVHAYGAPAKGATLLNAFGIGPRLVQYAAEKNPLKFGRLIPGARIPIVEEGSVPAPDAYLVLAWNFIDEFLARERRYLENGGAFIVPVPELKVITAADLPKAV
;
A
#
# COMPACT_ATOMS: atom_id res chain seq x y z
N MET A 1 12.98 4.08 -19.24
CA MET A 1 13.54 3.87 -17.88
C MET A 1 14.07 2.44 -17.77
N ALA A 2 14.99 2.15 -16.85
CA ALA A 2 15.39 0.75 -16.60
C ALA A 2 14.37 0.07 -15.67
N CYS A 3 14.11 -1.21 -15.90
CA CYS A 3 13.26 -2.02 -15.04
C CYS A 3 13.96 -2.28 -13.70
N ARG A 4 13.25 -2.07 -12.59
CA ARG A 4 13.78 -2.25 -11.22
C ARG A 4 14.05 -3.70 -10.83
N VAL A 5 13.49 -4.67 -11.57
CA VAL A 5 13.62 -6.11 -11.29
C VAL A 5 14.61 -6.76 -12.23
N CYS A 6 14.49 -6.51 -13.54
CA CYS A 6 15.29 -7.21 -14.55
C CYS A 6 16.42 -6.37 -15.17
N ASP A 7 16.53 -5.08 -14.85
CA ASP A 7 17.44 -4.12 -15.49
C ASP A 7 17.20 -3.93 -17.01
N GLY A 8 16.17 -4.58 -17.56
CA GLY A 8 15.71 -4.44 -18.93
C GLY A 8 15.32 -3.00 -19.24
N ARG A 9 15.43 -2.62 -20.51
CA ARG A 9 15.15 -1.25 -20.97
C ARG A 9 13.84 -1.13 -21.74
N ASP A 10 13.17 -2.25 -22.01
CA ASP A 10 11.89 -2.30 -22.70
C ASP A 10 10.74 -2.12 -21.70
N VAL A 11 10.65 -0.90 -21.17
CA VAL A 11 9.59 -0.49 -20.25
C VAL A 11 8.70 0.53 -20.94
N GLU A 12 7.49 0.11 -21.27
CA GLU A 12 6.51 0.91 -21.99
C GLU A 12 5.51 1.56 -21.05
N LEU A 13 5.32 2.88 -21.17
CA LEU A 13 4.36 3.62 -20.35
C LEU A 13 2.93 3.35 -20.81
N PHE A 14 2.03 3.07 -19.87
CA PHE A 14 0.60 2.86 -20.18
C PHE A 14 -0.33 3.85 -19.48
N LEU A 15 0.12 4.51 -18.41
CA LEU A 15 -0.68 5.46 -17.64
C LEU A 15 0.15 6.67 -17.21
N ASP A 16 -0.37 7.87 -17.45
CA ASP A 16 0.21 9.14 -17.02
C ASP A 16 -0.76 9.81 -16.04
N LEU A 17 -0.32 9.96 -14.78
CA LEU A 17 -1.10 10.62 -13.71
C LEU A 17 -0.62 12.04 -13.46
N THR A 18 0.12 12.64 -14.40
CA THR A 18 0.70 13.98 -14.36
C THR A 18 1.79 14.14 -13.30
N ASP A 19 2.39 15.34 -13.23
CA ASP A 19 3.31 15.69 -12.15
C ASP A 19 2.52 15.90 -10.86
N GLN A 20 2.82 15.12 -9.82
CA GLN A 20 2.12 15.17 -8.54
C GLN A 20 3.06 15.45 -7.36
N PRO A 21 2.58 16.10 -6.29
CA PRO A 21 3.35 16.23 -5.06
C PRO A 21 3.41 14.92 -4.28
N HIS A 22 4.32 14.83 -3.31
CA HIS A 22 4.34 13.70 -2.38
C HIS A 22 3.04 13.66 -1.55
N CYS A 23 2.25 12.60 -1.73
CA CYS A 23 0.89 12.45 -1.21
C CYS A 23 0.76 12.57 0.32
N ASN A 24 1.79 12.18 1.08
CA ASN A 24 1.79 12.23 2.54
C ASN A 24 2.38 13.53 3.12
N ARG A 25 2.88 14.45 2.28
CA ARG A 25 3.46 15.73 2.73
C ARG A 25 2.40 16.81 2.93
N LEU A 26 1.46 16.56 3.85
CA LEU A 26 0.34 17.46 4.15
C LEU A 26 0.81 18.90 4.40
N ILE A 27 0.14 19.86 3.77
CA ILE A 27 0.57 21.25 3.77
C ILE A 27 0.03 21.95 5.02
N PRO A 28 0.88 22.51 5.89
CA PRO A 28 0.40 23.27 7.03
C PRO A 28 -0.11 24.66 6.59
N PRO A 29 -1.05 25.30 7.32
CA PRO A 29 -1.68 26.57 6.94
C PRO A 29 -0.71 27.67 6.53
N GLU A 30 0.40 27.82 7.25
CA GLU A 30 1.43 28.83 7.00
C GLU A 30 2.17 28.64 5.67
N ARG A 31 1.99 27.48 5.01
CA ARG A 31 2.53 27.18 3.68
C ARG A 31 1.45 27.08 2.60
N ALA A 32 0.20 27.42 2.90
CA ALA A 32 -0.91 27.32 1.95
C ALA A 32 -0.66 28.07 0.62
N GLY A 33 -0.02 29.24 0.67
CA GLY A 33 0.33 30.04 -0.50
C GLY A 33 1.63 29.62 -1.22
N ARG A 34 2.31 28.56 -0.78
CA ARG A 34 3.56 28.08 -1.38
C ARG A 34 3.31 26.81 -2.19
N ARG A 35 3.96 26.73 -3.36
CA ARG A 35 3.95 25.53 -4.21
C ARG A 35 4.96 24.52 -3.68
N GLU A 36 4.52 23.31 -3.36
CA GLU A 36 5.39 22.16 -3.09
C GLU A 36 6.02 21.60 -4.37
N PRO A 37 7.14 20.88 -4.25
CA PRO A 37 7.69 20.10 -5.36
C PRO A 37 6.65 19.14 -5.93
N HIS A 38 6.62 19.04 -7.26
CA HIS A 38 5.85 18.04 -7.99
C HIS A 38 6.82 17.17 -8.78
N PHE A 39 6.48 15.91 -8.94
CA PHE A 39 7.31 14.89 -9.55
C PHE A 39 6.46 14.07 -10.51
N SER A 40 7.05 13.67 -11.64
CA SER A 40 6.40 12.77 -12.60
C SER A 40 5.80 11.55 -11.90
N LEU A 41 4.57 11.21 -12.26
CA LEU A 41 3.90 10.00 -11.79
C LEU A 41 3.32 9.25 -13.00
N ARG A 42 4.17 8.49 -13.68
CA ARG A 42 3.78 7.66 -14.83
C ARG A 42 4.09 6.20 -14.54
N ALA A 43 3.16 5.31 -14.87
CA ALA A 43 3.33 3.87 -14.71
C ALA A 43 3.73 3.22 -16.04
N GLY A 44 4.70 2.32 -15.97
CA GLY A 44 5.17 1.54 -17.10
C GLY A 44 5.22 0.05 -16.82
N PHE A 45 5.09 -0.72 -17.89
CA PHE A 45 5.12 -2.18 -17.92
C PHE A 45 6.42 -2.65 -18.58
N CYS A 46 7.13 -3.55 -17.92
CA CYS A 46 8.34 -4.17 -18.47
C CYS A 46 7.98 -5.38 -19.33
N HIS A 47 8.33 -5.35 -20.62
CA HIS A 47 8.07 -6.47 -21.54
C HIS A 47 8.90 -7.73 -21.21
N ASP A 48 10.04 -7.58 -20.52
CA ASP A 48 10.92 -8.70 -20.17
C ASP A 48 10.40 -9.51 -18.96
N CYS A 49 10.07 -8.83 -17.86
CA CYS A 49 9.74 -9.48 -16.58
C CYS A 49 8.33 -9.18 -16.06
N THR A 50 7.52 -8.48 -16.85
CA THR A 50 6.13 -8.10 -16.55
C THR A 50 5.95 -7.25 -15.29
N LEU A 51 7.02 -6.67 -14.74
CA LEU A 51 6.93 -5.74 -13.62
C LEU A 51 6.22 -4.46 -14.08
N VAL A 52 5.29 -3.97 -13.25
CA VAL A 52 4.81 -2.59 -13.33
C VAL A 52 5.53 -1.72 -12.30
N GLN A 53 5.97 -0.53 -12.73
CA GLN A 53 6.71 0.40 -11.90
C GLN A 53 6.40 1.86 -12.27
N ILE A 54 6.66 2.79 -11.35
CA ILE A 54 6.66 4.22 -11.68
C ILE A 54 8.02 4.69 -12.23
N ASP A 55 7.99 5.83 -12.89
CA ASP A 55 9.13 6.39 -13.62
C ASP A 55 10.00 7.39 -12.84
N HIS A 56 9.59 7.73 -11.62
CA HIS A 56 10.30 8.67 -10.76
C HIS A 56 10.52 8.10 -9.36
N THR A 57 11.65 8.43 -8.73
CA THR A 57 11.93 8.10 -7.33
C THR A 57 12.18 9.39 -6.57
N ILE A 58 11.36 9.61 -5.54
CA ILE A 58 11.70 10.55 -4.48
C ILE A 58 12.68 9.82 -3.54
N PRO A 59 13.79 10.44 -3.12
CA PRO A 59 14.74 9.80 -2.21
C PRO A 59 14.06 9.26 -0.95
N LYS A 60 14.28 7.99 -0.62
CA LYS A 60 13.65 7.30 0.52
C LYS A 60 13.87 8.03 1.86
N GLU A 61 15.00 8.68 2.06
CA GLU A 61 15.32 9.44 3.27
C GLU A 61 14.35 10.61 3.46
N SER A 62 13.86 11.19 2.36
CA SER A 62 12.92 12.31 2.40
C SER A 62 11.48 11.85 2.69
N MET A 63 11.17 10.56 2.54
CA MET A 63 9.83 10.01 2.74
C MET A 63 9.68 9.26 4.07
N PHE A 64 10.73 8.52 4.49
CA PHE A 64 10.59 7.49 5.52
C PHE A 64 11.47 7.72 6.78
N SER A 65 12.21 8.82 6.88
CA SER A 65 13.00 9.10 8.10
C SER A 65 12.17 9.65 9.27
N ASP A 66 11.06 10.32 8.96
CA ASP A 66 10.05 10.79 9.92
C ASP A 66 8.68 10.46 9.34
N TYR A 67 8.04 9.41 9.87
CA TYR A 67 6.90 8.79 9.22
C TYR A 67 5.63 8.86 10.10
N PRO A 68 4.51 9.41 9.59
CA PRO A 68 3.32 9.65 10.40
C PRO A 68 2.40 8.43 10.55
N TYR A 69 2.71 7.31 9.88
CA TYR A 69 1.88 6.11 9.88
C TYR A 69 2.35 5.10 10.92
N VAL A 70 1.42 4.64 11.75
CA VAL A 70 1.65 3.69 12.85
C VAL A 70 0.69 2.51 12.71
N SER A 71 1.23 1.32 12.45
CA SER A 71 0.47 0.10 12.12
C SER A 71 -0.47 -0.34 13.25
N GLY A 72 -0.03 -0.23 14.51
CA GLY A 72 -0.79 -0.66 15.68
C GLY A 72 -2.09 0.11 15.93
N THR A 73 -2.31 1.22 15.22
CA THR A 73 -3.55 2.01 15.31
C THR A 73 -4.73 1.36 14.58
N THR A 74 -4.47 0.41 13.68
CA THR A 74 -5.51 -0.25 12.86
C THR A 74 -5.84 -1.63 13.42
N LYS A 75 -6.98 -1.77 14.11
CA LYS A 75 -7.40 -3.03 14.77
C LYS A 75 -7.41 -4.24 13.85
N THR A 76 -7.92 -4.09 12.63
CA THR A 76 -8.00 -5.17 11.63
C THR A 76 -6.61 -5.62 11.18
N LEU A 77 -5.64 -4.71 11.08
CA LEU A 77 -4.27 -5.01 10.73
C LEU A 77 -3.53 -5.73 11.87
N VAL A 78 -3.74 -5.30 13.12
CA VAL A 78 -3.23 -6.00 14.31
C VAL A 78 -3.71 -7.45 14.35
N GLU A 79 -5.01 -7.65 14.11
CA GLU A 79 -5.62 -8.99 14.09
C GLU A 79 -5.06 -9.86 12.93
N HIS A 80 -4.90 -9.28 11.75
CA HIS A 80 -4.25 -9.96 10.62
C HIS A 80 -2.83 -10.42 10.97
N PHE A 81 -2.02 -9.55 11.58
CA PHE A 81 -0.67 -9.91 12.00
C PHE A 81 -0.66 -10.98 13.09
N ARG A 82 -1.62 -10.95 14.03
CA ARG A 82 -1.76 -11.97 15.06
C ARG A 82 -2.05 -13.35 14.47
N GLN A 83 -3.04 -13.42 13.56
CA GLN A 83 -3.41 -14.66 12.87
C GLN A 83 -2.27 -15.16 11.98
N THR A 84 -1.62 -14.25 11.26
CA THR A 84 -0.49 -14.57 10.39
C THR A 84 0.69 -15.10 11.20
N ALA A 85 1.08 -14.45 12.29
CA ALA A 85 2.17 -14.91 13.15
C ALA A 85 1.91 -16.32 13.69
N ALA A 86 0.73 -16.58 14.25
CA ALA A 86 0.37 -17.91 14.74
C ALA A 86 0.45 -18.98 13.65
N ARG A 87 -0.09 -18.70 12.46
CA ARG A 87 -0.03 -19.59 11.29
C ARG A 87 1.40 -19.87 10.85
N LEU A 88 2.26 -18.85 10.79
CA LEU A 88 3.66 -19.00 10.37
C LEU A 88 4.48 -19.80 11.39
N VAL A 89 4.24 -19.58 12.69
CA VAL A 89 4.89 -20.36 13.76
C VAL A 89 4.53 -21.83 13.67
N GLU A 90 3.24 -22.15 13.57
CA GLU A 90 2.77 -23.53 13.44
C GLU A 90 3.31 -24.18 12.18
N ARG A 91 3.17 -23.51 11.04
CA ARG A 91 3.55 -24.04 9.72
C ARG A 91 5.03 -24.38 9.60
N TYR A 92 5.90 -23.54 10.16
CA TYR A 92 7.35 -23.68 10.03
C TYR A 92 8.02 -24.23 11.29
N GLY A 93 7.23 -24.67 12.29
CA GLY A 93 7.75 -25.26 13.52
C GLY A 93 8.69 -24.33 14.28
N LEU A 94 8.41 -23.03 14.27
CA LEU A 94 9.29 -22.02 14.87
C LEU A 94 9.21 -22.09 16.40
N GLY A 95 10.35 -21.95 17.07
CA GLY A 95 10.44 -21.99 18.54
C GLY A 95 11.42 -20.96 19.13
N PRO A 96 11.66 -21.01 20.45
CA PRO A 96 12.41 -19.95 21.15
C PRO A 96 13.86 -19.70 20.69
N GLN A 97 14.46 -20.63 19.95
CA GLN A 97 15.81 -20.48 19.39
C GLN A 97 15.81 -19.80 18.01
N ASP A 98 14.64 -19.66 17.40
CA ASP A 98 14.48 -19.06 16.08
C ASP A 98 14.43 -17.54 16.16
N LEU A 99 15.05 -16.92 15.17
CA LEU A 99 15.06 -15.47 14.98
C LEU A 99 14.08 -15.11 13.88
N VAL A 100 13.15 -14.21 14.21
CA VAL A 100 12.28 -13.52 13.25
C VAL A 100 12.81 -12.10 13.03
N VAL A 101 13.03 -11.75 11.77
CA VAL A 101 13.44 -10.39 11.37
C VAL A 101 12.35 -9.76 10.51
N ASP A 102 11.91 -8.54 10.86
CA ASP A 102 10.86 -7.84 10.10
C ASP A 102 11.42 -6.58 9.44
N ILE A 103 11.29 -6.52 8.11
CA ILE A 103 11.76 -5.40 7.28
C ILE A 103 10.66 -4.35 7.24
N GLY A 104 10.97 -3.11 7.61
CA GLY A 104 9.97 -2.04 7.73
C GLY A 104 9.01 -2.32 8.89
N SER A 105 9.55 -2.73 10.04
CA SER A 105 8.78 -3.26 11.16
C SER A 105 7.82 -2.26 11.83
N ASN A 106 7.90 -0.99 11.45
CA ASN A 106 7.11 0.09 12.01
C ASN A 106 7.21 0.10 13.55
N ASP A 107 6.09 0.27 14.26
CA ASP A 107 5.98 0.25 15.72
C ASP A 107 6.13 -1.16 16.35
N GLY A 108 6.61 -2.13 15.57
CA GLY A 108 6.81 -3.51 15.99
C GLY A 108 5.52 -4.31 16.11
N THR A 109 4.38 -3.80 15.61
CA THR A 109 3.06 -4.45 15.76
C THR A 109 3.06 -5.91 15.34
N TRP A 110 3.68 -6.25 14.20
CA TRP A 110 3.76 -7.65 13.75
C TRP A 110 4.71 -8.45 14.62
N LEU A 111 5.92 -7.94 14.88
CA LEU A 111 6.91 -8.63 15.71
C LEU A 111 6.41 -8.96 17.11
N ARG A 112 5.57 -8.10 17.71
CA ARG A 112 4.95 -8.37 19.02
C ARG A 112 4.09 -9.63 19.04
N GLN A 113 3.50 -10.00 17.92
CA GLN A 113 2.64 -11.19 17.84
C GLN A 113 3.42 -12.50 18.01
N TYR A 114 4.76 -12.47 17.89
CA TYR A 114 5.63 -13.62 18.15
C TYR A 114 6.03 -13.77 19.62
N GLU A 115 5.72 -12.81 20.49
CA GLU A 115 6.06 -12.84 21.93
C GLU A 115 5.49 -14.08 22.65
N PRO A 116 4.22 -14.50 22.47
CA PRO A 116 3.67 -15.67 23.16
C PRO A 116 4.38 -16.98 22.83
N PHE A 117 5.14 -17.03 21.73
CA PHE A 117 5.87 -18.21 21.28
C PHE A 117 7.35 -18.19 21.74
N GLY A 118 7.77 -17.13 22.44
CA GLY A 118 9.14 -17.02 22.98
C GLY A 118 10.22 -16.80 21.92
N LEU A 119 9.85 -16.43 20.69
CA LEU A 119 10.77 -16.22 19.57
C LEU A 119 11.72 -15.04 19.81
N ARG A 120 12.94 -15.16 19.29
CA ARG A 120 13.86 -14.02 19.16
C ARG A 120 13.35 -13.13 18.03
N ARG A 121 13.43 -11.81 18.19
CA ARG A 121 12.81 -10.83 17.30
C ARG A 121 13.75 -9.65 17.06
N CYS A 122 13.84 -9.20 15.81
CA CYS A 122 14.58 -8.00 15.45
C CYS A 122 13.84 -7.24 14.34
N GLY A 123 13.45 -6.00 14.61
CA GLY A 123 12.89 -5.09 13.60
C GLY A 123 13.98 -4.30 12.90
N VAL A 124 13.75 -3.95 11.64
CA VAL A 124 14.58 -2.98 10.91
C VAL A 124 13.67 -1.90 10.35
N GLU A 125 13.80 -0.68 10.87
CA GLU A 125 12.89 0.44 10.58
C GLU A 125 13.66 1.77 10.49
N PRO A 126 13.59 2.52 9.38
CA PRO A 126 14.29 3.78 9.23
C PRO A 126 13.68 4.96 10.00
N ALA A 127 12.37 4.96 10.29
CA ALA A 127 11.70 6.10 10.91
C ALA A 127 11.99 6.19 12.42
N SER A 128 12.88 7.10 12.83
CA SER A 128 13.33 7.19 14.22
C SER A 128 12.19 7.40 15.20
N ASN A 129 11.19 8.21 14.85
CA ASN A 129 10.00 8.45 15.66
C ASN A 129 9.18 7.17 15.93
N VAL A 130 9.15 6.25 14.95
CA VAL A 130 8.43 4.97 15.05
C VAL A 130 9.27 3.90 15.75
N VAL A 131 10.60 3.90 15.54
CA VAL A 131 11.51 2.98 16.24
C VAL A 131 11.39 3.12 17.75
N GLU A 132 11.27 4.35 18.26
CA GLU A 132 11.12 4.58 19.69
C GLU A 132 9.81 3.97 20.24
N LEU A 133 8.73 3.95 19.46
CA LEU A 133 7.49 3.26 19.82
C LEU A 133 7.70 1.74 19.89
N ALA A 134 8.38 1.16 18.90
CA ALA A 134 8.67 -0.27 18.87
C ALA A 134 9.51 -0.72 20.07
N ARG A 135 10.56 0.06 20.40
CA ARG A 135 11.43 -0.20 21.55
C ARG A 135 10.69 -0.05 22.88
N ALA A 136 9.86 0.98 23.02
CA ALA A 136 9.02 1.16 24.21
C ALA A 136 8.02 0.00 24.39
N ALA A 137 7.58 -0.61 23.28
CA ALA A 137 6.73 -1.80 23.28
C ALA A 137 7.50 -3.13 23.41
N GLY A 138 8.80 -3.10 23.73
CA GLY A 138 9.63 -4.28 23.98
C GLY A 138 10.11 -5.01 22.73
N VAL A 139 10.11 -4.37 21.56
CA VAL A 139 10.61 -4.93 20.30
C VAL A 139 11.99 -4.39 19.98
N PRO A 140 13.06 -5.21 20.03
CA PRO A 140 14.39 -4.80 19.57
C PRO A 140 14.33 -4.37 18.10
N THR A 141 14.77 -3.14 17.82
CA THR A 141 14.65 -2.54 16.49
C THR A 141 15.92 -1.77 16.11
N VAL A 142 16.48 -2.09 14.95
CA VAL A 142 17.62 -1.40 14.32
C VAL A 142 17.08 -0.22 13.52
N ASN A 143 17.51 1.00 13.90
CA ASN A 143 17.08 2.21 13.21
C ASN A 143 17.90 2.47 11.93
N ARG A 144 17.63 1.70 10.87
CA ARG A 144 18.28 1.81 9.56
C ARG A 144 17.31 1.42 8.46
N PHE A 145 17.60 1.84 7.23
CA PHE A 145 17.03 1.17 6.06
C PHE A 145 17.60 -0.25 5.95
N PHE A 146 16.75 -1.21 5.62
CA PHE A 146 17.20 -2.56 5.32
C PHE A 146 17.89 -2.61 3.95
N ASN A 147 19.06 -3.25 3.89
CA ASN A 147 19.86 -3.50 2.69
C ASN A 147 20.90 -4.58 3.04
N ALA A 148 21.82 -4.88 2.12
CA ALA A 148 22.86 -5.89 2.34
C ALA A 148 23.75 -5.60 3.56
N GLU A 149 24.15 -4.34 3.79
CA GLU A 149 24.99 -3.96 4.94
C GLU A 149 24.25 -4.12 6.26
N THR A 150 23.00 -3.66 6.34
CA THR A 150 22.16 -3.82 7.54
C THR A 150 21.91 -5.29 7.84
N ALA A 151 21.73 -6.12 6.82
CA ALA A 151 21.58 -7.57 7.00
C ALA A 151 22.84 -8.24 7.56
N GLU A 152 24.05 -7.85 7.10
CA GLU A 152 25.31 -8.32 7.67
C GLU A 152 25.46 -7.94 9.15
N LEU A 153 25.08 -6.71 9.50
CA LEU A 153 25.08 -6.22 10.88
C LEU A 153 24.14 -7.04 11.77
N VAL A 154 22.88 -7.25 11.35
CA VAL A 154 21.91 -8.05 12.09
C VAL A 154 22.41 -9.49 12.22
N ARG A 155 22.94 -10.07 11.14
CA ARG A 155 23.48 -11.44 11.17
C ARG A 155 24.66 -11.60 12.12
N ALA A 156 25.55 -10.60 12.20
CA ALA A 156 26.69 -10.63 13.11
C ALA A 156 26.27 -10.51 14.58
N GLN A 157 25.18 -9.76 14.86
CA GLN A 157 24.68 -9.54 16.22
C GLN A 157 23.74 -10.65 16.71
N ASP A 158 22.79 -11.04 15.87
CA ASP A 158 21.67 -11.92 16.23
C ASP A 158 21.75 -13.32 15.60
N GLY A 159 22.63 -13.52 14.62
CA GLY A 159 22.72 -14.76 13.84
C GLY A 159 21.73 -14.80 12.67
N PRO A 160 21.65 -15.94 11.96
CA PRO A 160 20.78 -16.09 10.80
C PRO A 160 19.30 -16.22 11.21
N ALA A 161 18.41 -15.64 10.41
CA ALA A 161 16.97 -15.63 10.62
C ALA A 161 16.31 -16.91 10.09
N SER A 162 15.43 -17.50 10.90
CA SER A 162 14.56 -18.61 10.46
C SER A 162 13.37 -18.08 9.66
N LEU A 163 12.91 -16.88 10.00
CA LEU A 163 11.83 -16.19 9.33
C LEU A 163 12.22 -14.74 9.09
N ILE A 164 12.07 -14.28 7.85
CA ILE A 164 12.11 -12.85 7.52
C ILE A 164 10.72 -12.44 7.06
N THR A 165 10.17 -11.34 7.56
CA THR A 165 8.87 -10.80 7.14
C THR A 165 9.03 -9.42 6.52
N ALA A 166 8.12 -9.08 5.61
CA ALA A 166 8.00 -7.75 5.04
C ALA A 166 6.53 -7.50 4.61
N ALA A 167 5.78 -6.70 5.36
CA ALA A 167 4.42 -6.29 4.98
C ALA A 167 4.36 -4.80 4.71
N GLY A 168 3.77 -4.42 3.58
CA GLY A 168 3.51 -3.01 3.28
C GLY A 168 4.75 -2.16 2.96
N VAL A 169 5.91 -2.79 2.76
CA VAL A 169 7.20 -2.11 2.48
C VAL A 169 7.82 -2.49 1.15
N PHE A 170 7.54 -3.68 0.62
CA PHE A 170 8.32 -4.26 -0.49
C PHE A 170 8.14 -3.52 -1.83
N PHE A 171 7.08 -2.73 -1.95
CA PHE A 171 6.83 -1.83 -3.06
C PHE A 171 7.45 -0.44 -2.87
N HIS A 172 8.04 -0.12 -1.71
CA HIS A 172 8.73 1.15 -1.42
C HIS A 172 10.24 1.14 -1.70
N LEU A 173 10.79 -0.04 -2.02
CA LEU A 173 12.24 -0.27 -1.97
C LEU A 173 12.97 0.36 -3.15
N GLU A 174 13.64 1.48 -2.91
CA GLU A 174 14.52 2.14 -3.87
C GLU A 174 15.71 1.25 -4.26
N GLU A 175 16.34 0.60 -3.28
CA GLU A 175 17.49 -0.30 -3.45
C GLU A 175 17.07 -1.78 -3.47
N LEU A 176 16.06 -2.12 -4.27
CA LEU A 176 15.41 -3.44 -4.30
C LEU A 176 16.40 -4.62 -4.34
N HIS A 177 17.39 -4.57 -5.23
CA HIS A 177 18.39 -5.65 -5.34
C HIS A 177 19.31 -5.75 -4.11
N SER A 178 19.61 -4.63 -3.43
CA SER A 178 20.39 -4.65 -2.19
C SER A 178 19.59 -5.27 -1.05
N VAL A 179 18.28 -5.00 -0.99
CA VAL A 179 17.36 -5.62 -0.04
C VAL A 179 17.28 -7.13 -0.25
N VAL A 180 17.09 -7.61 -1.48
CA VAL A 180 17.02 -9.06 -1.73
C VAL A 180 18.35 -9.75 -1.42
N LYS A 181 19.49 -9.12 -1.72
CA LYS A 181 20.81 -9.62 -1.26
C LYS A 181 20.89 -9.69 0.27
N GLY A 182 20.38 -8.68 0.97
CA GLY A 182 20.30 -8.70 2.44
C GLY A 182 19.45 -9.85 2.96
N ILE A 183 18.31 -10.14 2.32
CA ILE A 183 17.47 -11.31 2.64
C ILE A 183 18.28 -12.60 2.48
N VAL A 184 18.96 -12.79 1.34
CA VAL A 184 19.81 -13.97 1.08
C VAL A 184 20.91 -14.12 2.13
N THR A 185 21.58 -13.02 2.51
CA THR A 185 22.64 -13.03 3.52
C THR A 185 22.12 -13.46 4.89
N LEU A 186 20.94 -12.97 5.28
CA LEU A 186 20.40 -13.13 6.62
C LEU A 186 19.66 -14.45 6.83
N LEU A 187 19.09 -15.03 5.77
CA LEU A 187 18.23 -16.21 5.86
C LEU A 187 19.03 -17.49 6.19
N LYS A 188 18.47 -18.36 7.03
CA LYS A 188 18.96 -19.74 7.19
C LYS A 188 18.78 -20.54 5.89
N PRO A 189 19.54 -21.63 5.66
CA PRO A 189 19.36 -22.49 4.48
C PRO A 189 17.95 -23.08 4.32
N ASP A 190 17.27 -23.35 5.44
CA ASP A 190 15.88 -23.81 5.54
C ASP A 190 14.91 -22.68 5.92
N GLY A 191 15.40 -21.46 6.06
CA GLY A 191 14.60 -20.30 6.46
C GLY A 191 13.59 -19.88 5.39
N VAL A 192 12.62 -19.08 5.81
CA VAL A 192 11.55 -18.59 4.96
C VAL A 192 11.52 -17.06 4.97
N PHE A 193 11.43 -16.45 3.79
CA PHE A 193 11.04 -15.06 3.64
C PHE A 193 9.55 -14.99 3.27
N VAL A 194 8.77 -14.23 4.03
CA VAL A 194 7.35 -13.99 3.77
C VAL A 194 7.15 -12.52 3.44
N VAL A 195 6.72 -12.26 2.21
CA VAL A 195 6.42 -10.91 1.72
C VAL A 195 4.92 -10.75 1.51
N GLN A 196 4.36 -9.68 2.07
CA GLN A 196 3.02 -9.19 1.77
C GLN A 196 3.13 -7.87 1.00
N ALA A 197 2.80 -7.90 -0.28
CA ALA A 197 2.85 -6.74 -1.17
C ALA A 197 1.51 -6.56 -1.90
N ILE A 198 1.16 -5.33 -2.29
CA ILE A 198 -0.06 -5.05 -3.05
C ILE A 198 -0.10 -5.94 -4.30
N TYR A 199 -1.23 -6.65 -4.48
CA TYR A 199 -1.41 -7.51 -5.63
C TYR A 199 -1.89 -6.70 -6.83
N LEU A 200 -1.05 -6.63 -7.87
CA LEU A 200 -1.36 -5.88 -9.10
C LEU A 200 -2.63 -6.40 -9.79
N GLY A 201 -2.91 -7.70 -9.74
CA GLY A 201 -4.14 -8.25 -10.31
C GLY A 201 -5.40 -7.65 -9.68
N GLY A 202 -5.44 -7.58 -8.34
CA GLY A 202 -6.54 -6.94 -7.62
C GLY A 202 -6.65 -5.45 -7.90
N MET A 203 -5.52 -4.77 -8.13
CA MET A 203 -5.51 -3.36 -8.52
C MET A 203 -6.11 -3.13 -9.92
N ILE A 204 -5.80 -4.01 -10.88
CA ILE A 204 -6.35 -3.95 -12.24
C ILE A 204 -7.85 -4.22 -12.21
N GLU A 205 -8.29 -5.29 -11.56
CA GLU A 205 -9.71 -5.68 -11.45
C GLU A 205 -10.55 -4.57 -10.84
N ASN A 206 -9.99 -3.87 -9.85
CA ASN A 206 -10.69 -2.79 -9.17
C ASN A 206 -10.45 -1.41 -9.79
N THR A 207 -9.77 -1.26 -10.93
CA THR A 207 -9.38 0.07 -11.46
C THR A 207 -8.75 0.97 -10.37
N ALA A 208 -7.99 0.38 -9.42
CA ALA A 208 -7.50 1.07 -8.23
C ALA A 208 -6.21 1.86 -8.52
N PHE A 209 -6.27 2.74 -9.53
CA PHE A 209 -5.15 3.58 -9.99
C PHE A 209 -4.67 4.56 -8.92
N ASP A 210 -5.52 4.88 -7.95
CA ASP A 210 -5.21 5.75 -6.83
C ASP A 210 -4.17 5.13 -5.88
N GLN A 211 -3.91 3.82 -5.99
CA GLN A 211 -2.77 3.16 -5.36
C GLN A 211 -1.42 3.48 -6.02
N ILE A 212 -1.41 4.24 -7.12
CA ILE A 212 -0.20 4.72 -7.79
C ILE A 212 0.23 6.06 -7.18
N TYR A 213 1.35 6.09 -6.46
CA TYR A 213 1.95 7.29 -5.89
C TYR A 213 3.44 7.05 -5.59
N HIS A 214 4.21 8.12 -5.33
CA HIS A 214 5.68 8.06 -5.30
C HIS A 214 6.31 7.16 -4.25
N GLU A 215 5.58 6.82 -3.18
CA GLU A 215 6.07 5.83 -2.22
C GLU A 215 6.03 4.42 -2.84
N HIS A 216 5.07 4.12 -3.73
CA HIS A 216 4.92 2.82 -4.39
C HIS A 216 5.71 2.78 -5.70
N LEU A 217 6.94 2.28 -5.63
CA LEU A 217 7.85 2.19 -6.77
C LEU A 217 7.52 1.03 -7.71
N CYS A 218 7.03 -0.09 -7.18
CA CYS A 218 6.78 -1.34 -7.90
C CYS A 218 5.40 -1.92 -7.55
N TYR A 219 4.77 -2.61 -8.52
CA TYR A 219 3.49 -3.31 -8.35
C TYR A 219 3.64 -4.75 -8.84
N TYR A 220 3.22 -5.70 -8.02
CA TYR A 220 3.66 -7.07 -8.17
C TYR A 220 2.52 -8.03 -8.56
N THR A 221 2.79 -8.85 -9.57
CA THR A 221 2.21 -10.17 -9.80
C THR A 221 3.14 -11.25 -9.24
N LEU A 222 2.66 -12.48 -9.11
CA LEU A 222 3.50 -13.63 -8.81
C LEU A 222 4.65 -13.74 -9.81
N ARG A 223 4.35 -13.63 -11.11
CA ARG A 223 5.39 -13.69 -12.16
C ARG A 223 6.50 -12.66 -11.93
N SER A 224 6.16 -11.41 -11.62
CA SER A 224 7.17 -10.36 -11.40
C SER A 224 8.02 -10.61 -10.15
N LEU A 225 7.44 -11.18 -9.09
CA LEU A 225 8.17 -11.58 -7.88
C LEU A 225 9.09 -12.77 -8.14
N GLU A 226 8.61 -13.79 -8.85
CA GLU A 226 9.42 -14.94 -9.25
C GLU A 226 10.64 -14.50 -10.06
N GLN A 227 10.47 -13.55 -11.00
CA GLN A 227 11.59 -12.99 -11.77
C GLN A 227 12.59 -12.25 -10.87
N LEU A 228 12.13 -11.50 -9.86
CA LEU A 228 13.01 -10.85 -8.90
C LEU A 228 13.79 -11.88 -8.08
N PHE A 229 13.11 -12.83 -7.44
CA PHE A 229 13.73 -13.77 -6.53
C PHE A 229 14.66 -14.76 -7.23
N ALA A 230 14.29 -15.25 -8.43
CA ALA A 230 15.13 -16.16 -9.20
C ALA A 230 16.50 -15.56 -9.54
N ARG A 231 16.57 -14.23 -9.77
CA ARG A 231 17.83 -13.52 -10.02
C ARG A 231 18.79 -13.51 -8.83
N HIS A 232 18.30 -13.75 -7.63
CA HIS A 232 19.10 -13.83 -6.40
C HIS A 232 19.19 -15.26 -5.86
N GLY A 233 18.84 -16.28 -6.66
CA GLY A 233 18.91 -17.68 -6.26
C GLY A 233 17.86 -18.08 -5.23
N LEU A 234 16.70 -17.42 -5.25
CA LEU A 234 15.54 -17.71 -4.41
C LEU A 234 14.36 -18.22 -5.24
N GLU A 235 13.48 -18.99 -4.63
CA GLU A 235 12.29 -19.59 -5.25
C GLU A 235 11.04 -19.26 -4.41
N VAL A 236 9.97 -18.84 -5.08
CA VAL A 236 8.64 -18.75 -4.46
C VAL A 236 8.06 -20.16 -4.41
N PHE A 237 7.83 -20.67 -3.20
CA PHE A 237 7.34 -22.03 -3.01
C PHE A 237 5.89 -22.08 -2.51
N ASP A 238 5.34 -20.98 -2.03
CA ASP A 238 3.90 -20.87 -1.74
C ASP A 238 3.40 -19.45 -1.93
N VAL A 239 2.10 -19.31 -2.21
CA VAL A 239 1.48 -18.01 -2.45
C VAL A 239 0.00 -18.02 -2.09
N SER A 240 -0.50 -16.90 -1.59
CA SER A 240 -1.92 -16.67 -1.37
C SER A 240 -2.28 -15.19 -1.57
N VAL A 241 -3.58 -14.89 -1.65
CA VAL A 241 -4.08 -13.52 -1.58
C VAL A 241 -4.71 -13.31 -0.21
N VAL A 242 -4.32 -12.24 0.47
CA VAL A 242 -4.82 -11.85 1.78
C VAL A 242 -5.54 -10.49 1.68
N PRO A 243 -6.56 -10.22 2.50
CA PRO A 243 -7.43 -9.05 2.31
C PRO A 243 -6.80 -7.71 2.74
N VAL A 244 -5.60 -7.72 3.32
CA VAL A 244 -4.93 -6.49 3.78
C VAL A 244 -4.57 -5.56 2.63
N HIS A 245 -4.59 -4.26 2.91
CA HIS A 245 -4.30 -3.17 1.96
C HIS A 245 -5.14 -3.20 0.65
N GLY A 246 -6.36 -3.74 0.71
CA GLY A 246 -7.24 -3.84 -0.46
C GLY A 246 -6.94 -5.04 -1.35
N GLY A 247 -6.21 -6.03 -0.84
CA GLY A 247 -5.77 -7.21 -1.57
C GLY A 247 -4.25 -7.22 -1.73
N SER A 248 -3.59 -8.07 -0.97
CA SER A 248 -2.14 -8.27 -1.04
C SER A 248 -1.81 -9.70 -1.42
N LEU A 249 -0.76 -9.87 -2.19
CA LEU A 249 -0.14 -11.15 -2.45
C LEU A 249 0.80 -11.44 -1.27
N GLU A 250 0.58 -12.58 -0.60
CA GLU A 250 1.50 -13.15 0.37
C GLU A 250 2.31 -14.26 -0.30
N ALA A 251 3.59 -14.03 -0.54
CA ALA A 251 4.50 -15.03 -1.10
C ALA A 251 5.46 -15.54 -0.04
N HIS A 252 5.67 -16.85 -0.05
CA HIS A 252 6.66 -17.55 0.75
C HIS A 252 7.83 -17.94 -0.14
N VAL A 253 9.02 -17.49 0.25
CA VAL A 253 10.23 -17.54 -0.56
C VAL A 253 11.33 -18.21 0.23
N GLY A 254 12.12 -19.05 -0.42
CA GLY A 254 13.25 -19.74 0.20
C GLY A 254 14.32 -20.08 -0.83
N PHE A 255 15.36 -20.79 -0.39
CA PHE A 255 16.33 -21.35 -1.33
C PHE A 255 15.70 -22.50 -2.13
N PRO A 256 16.02 -22.65 -3.42
CA PRO A 256 15.51 -23.73 -4.25
C PRO A 256 15.70 -25.11 -3.60
N GLY A 257 14.61 -25.88 -3.53
CA GLY A 257 14.62 -27.22 -2.93
C GLY A 257 14.60 -27.28 -1.39
N ALA A 258 14.67 -26.14 -0.69
CA ALA A 258 14.51 -26.12 0.77
C ALA A 258 13.06 -26.41 1.20
N HIS A 259 12.09 -25.99 0.38
CA HIS A 259 10.66 -26.19 0.60
C HIS A 259 9.99 -26.71 -0.68
N PRO A 260 9.00 -27.61 -0.59
CA PRO A 260 8.26 -28.08 -1.75
C PRO A 260 7.38 -26.96 -2.31
N VAL A 261 7.43 -26.75 -3.63
CA VAL A 261 6.55 -25.81 -4.33
C VAL A 261 5.11 -26.31 -4.27
N SER A 262 4.23 -25.51 -3.67
CA SER A 262 2.82 -25.84 -3.47
C SER A 262 2.03 -25.76 -4.78
N ASP A 263 0.87 -26.42 -4.81
CA ASP A 263 -0.06 -26.25 -5.95
C ASP A 263 -0.69 -24.85 -6.01
N ALA A 264 -0.60 -24.04 -4.94
CA ALA A 264 -1.10 -22.67 -4.97
C ALA A 264 -0.31 -21.80 -5.95
N VAL A 265 1.01 -21.99 -6.05
CA VAL A 265 1.87 -21.32 -7.04
C VAL A 265 1.40 -21.66 -8.46
N LYS A 266 1.17 -22.94 -8.75
CA LYS A 266 0.68 -23.39 -10.07
C LYS A 266 -0.68 -22.79 -10.42
N ARG A 267 -1.61 -22.80 -9.45
CA ARG A 267 -2.95 -22.22 -9.64
C ARG A 267 -2.90 -20.72 -9.91
N MET A 268 -2.08 -19.98 -9.15
CA MET A 268 -1.95 -18.54 -9.33
C MET A 268 -1.31 -18.20 -10.67
N ARG A 269 -0.23 -18.90 -11.08
CA ARG A 269 0.35 -18.72 -12.44
C ARG A 269 -0.68 -18.91 -13.55
N ALA A 270 -1.52 -19.94 -13.43
CA ALA A 270 -2.58 -20.22 -14.40
C ALA A 270 -3.68 -19.13 -14.40
N ASP A 271 -4.09 -18.62 -13.23
CA ASP A 271 -5.03 -17.50 -13.13
C ASP A 271 -4.46 -16.21 -13.75
N GLU A 272 -3.20 -15.85 -13.43
CA GLU A 272 -2.56 -14.65 -13.97
C GLU A 272 -2.42 -14.71 -15.50
N GLU A 273 -2.09 -15.88 -16.06
CA GLU A 273 -2.04 -16.08 -17.51
C GLU A 273 -3.43 -15.99 -18.16
N ALA A 274 -4.44 -16.65 -17.57
CA ALA A 274 -5.81 -16.61 -18.06
C ALA A 274 -6.39 -15.18 -18.05
N ARG A 275 -6.02 -14.38 -17.04
CA ARG A 275 -6.43 -12.97 -16.92
C ARG A 275 -5.54 -12.01 -17.73
N GLY A 276 -4.47 -12.50 -18.34
CA GLY A 276 -3.59 -11.71 -19.20
C GLY A 276 -2.72 -10.70 -18.45
N TYR A 277 -2.41 -10.90 -17.18
CA TYR A 277 -1.55 -9.96 -16.42
C TYR A 277 -0.11 -9.90 -16.93
N GLY A 278 0.32 -10.87 -17.73
CA GLY A 278 1.59 -10.84 -18.45
C GLY A 278 1.55 -10.10 -19.80
N LYS A 279 0.44 -9.45 -20.17
CA LYS A 279 0.23 -8.82 -21.48
C LYS A 279 0.03 -7.31 -21.36
N PHE A 280 0.69 -6.53 -22.21
CA PHE A 280 0.63 -5.06 -22.18
C PHE A 280 -0.79 -4.52 -22.42
N GLU A 281 -1.58 -5.19 -23.27
CA GLU A 281 -2.95 -4.79 -23.63
C GLU A 281 -3.88 -4.71 -22.42
N THR A 282 -3.64 -5.55 -21.40
CA THR A 282 -4.38 -5.52 -20.13
C THR A 282 -4.23 -4.16 -19.43
N TYR A 283 -3.02 -3.58 -19.49
CA TYR A 283 -2.69 -2.31 -18.87
C TYR A 283 -3.18 -1.11 -19.67
N VAL A 284 -3.25 -1.24 -21.01
CA VAL A 284 -3.95 -0.27 -21.87
C VAL A 284 -5.43 -0.23 -21.51
N GLY A 285 -6.08 -1.39 -21.35
CA GLY A 285 -7.48 -1.49 -20.91
C GLY A 285 -7.70 -0.90 -19.52
N PHE A 286 -6.76 -1.12 -18.59
CA PHE A 286 -6.77 -0.47 -17.27
C PHE A 286 -6.71 1.06 -17.39
N ALA A 287 -5.79 1.60 -18.19
CA ALA A 287 -5.69 3.05 -18.40
C ALA A 287 -6.95 3.66 -19.05
N GLU A 288 -7.63 2.91 -19.92
CA GLU A 288 -8.95 3.29 -20.44
C GLU A 288 -10.04 3.32 -19.36
N ASN A 289 -10.07 2.34 -18.47
CA ASN A 289 -10.98 2.34 -17.32
C ASN A 289 -10.76 3.59 -16.45
N VAL A 290 -9.51 3.95 -16.18
CA VAL A 290 -9.16 5.17 -15.41
C VAL A 290 -9.68 6.42 -16.10
N ARG A 291 -9.49 6.55 -17.43
CA ARG A 291 -10.00 7.70 -18.20
C ARG A 291 -11.53 7.78 -18.20
N ARG A 292 -12.22 6.64 -18.33
CA ARG A 292 -13.70 6.59 -18.22
C ARG A 292 -14.16 7.02 -16.84
N LEU A 293 -13.47 6.55 -15.80
CA LEU A 293 -13.78 6.91 -14.43
C LEU A 293 -13.58 8.41 -14.16
N GLN A 294 -12.47 8.97 -14.64
CA GLN A 294 -12.18 10.41 -14.56
C GLN A 294 -13.33 11.23 -15.16
N ALA A 295 -13.73 10.90 -16.40
CA ALA A 295 -14.79 11.62 -17.10
C ALA A 295 -16.11 11.54 -16.34
N ALA A 296 -16.51 10.35 -15.88
CA ALA A 296 -17.76 10.16 -15.15
C ALA A 296 -17.78 10.90 -13.80
N LEU A 297 -16.69 10.86 -13.04
CA LEU A 297 -16.61 11.51 -11.74
C LEU A 297 -16.62 13.04 -11.87
N LEU A 298 -15.84 13.59 -12.80
CA LEU A 298 -15.81 15.04 -13.03
C LEU A 298 -17.18 15.56 -13.49
N ASP A 299 -17.81 14.87 -14.44
CA ASP A 299 -19.15 15.20 -14.92
C ASP A 299 -20.20 15.20 -13.78
N LEU A 300 -20.14 14.22 -12.87
CA LEU A 300 -20.99 14.19 -11.67
C LEU A 300 -20.72 15.39 -10.75
N LEU A 301 -19.46 15.65 -10.41
CA LEU A 301 -19.09 16.74 -9.50
C LEU A 301 -19.44 18.12 -10.07
N GLU A 302 -19.25 18.33 -11.38
CA GLU A 302 -19.62 19.58 -12.06
C GLU A 302 -21.14 19.80 -12.07
N ARG A 303 -21.94 18.76 -12.32
CA ARG A 303 -23.40 18.85 -12.20
C ARG A 303 -23.83 19.23 -10.80
N MET A 304 -23.30 18.54 -9.79
CA MET A 304 -23.60 18.85 -8.38
C MET A 304 -23.23 20.30 -8.03
N HIS A 305 -22.07 20.75 -8.47
CA HIS A 305 -21.64 22.14 -8.28
C HIS A 305 -22.58 23.13 -8.97
N ALA A 306 -23.00 22.86 -10.22
CA ALA A 306 -23.95 23.70 -10.96
C ALA A 306 -25.35 23.74 -10.32
N GLU A 307 -25.76 22.66 -9.65
CA GLU A 307 -26.99 22.56 -8.85
C GLU A 307 -26.87 23.24 -7.47
N GLY A 308 -25.71 23.79 -7.13
CA GLY A 308 -25.45 24.41 -5.82
C GLY A 308 -25.30 23.40 -4.66
N LYS A 309 -25.08 22.12 -4.97
CA LYS A 309 -24.83 21.07 -3.97
C LYS A 309 -23.40 21.13 -3.46
N THR A 310 -23.24 20.76 -2.21
CA THR A 310 -21.97 20.68 -1.48
C THR A 310 -21.43 19.25 -1.51
N VAL A 311 -20.11 19.12 -1.66
CA VAL A 311 -19.42 17.83 -1.66
C VAL A 311 -18.17 17.91 -0.80
N HIS A 312 -18.06 17.07 0.23
CA HIS A 312 -16.81 16.93 0.99
C HIS A 312 -16.15 15.58 0.69
N ALA A 313 -14.84 15.49 0.78
CA ALA A 313 -14.15 14.22 0.80
C ALA A 313 -14.34 13.52 2.15
N TYR A 314 -14.49 12.20 2.12
CA TYR A 314 -14.53 11.35 3.30
C TYR A 314 -13.19 10.62 3.46
N GLY A 315 -12.44 11.02 4.48
CA GLY A 315 -11.05 10.67 4.70
C GLY A 315 -10.07 11.49 3.85
N ALA A 316 -8.81 11.55 4.30
CA ALA A 316 -7.71 12.14 3.53
C ALA A 316 -6.51 11.16 3.40
N PRO A 317 -6.69 9.97 2.77
CA PRO A 317 -5.61 9.01 2.60
C PRO A 317 -4.63 9.42 1.48
N ALA A 318 -3.42 8.84 1.48
CA ALA A 318 -2.41 9.04 0.44
C ALA A 318 -2.98 8.85 -0.98
N LYS A 319 -3.67 7.71 -1.20
CA LYS A 319 -4.35 7.41 -2.46
C LYS A 319 -5.42 8.44 -2.86
N GLY A 320 -6.08 9.04 -1.87
CA GLY A 320 -7.05 10.11 -2.11
C GLY A 320 -6.39 11.34 -2.72
N ALA A 321 -5.18 11.69 -2.28
CA ALA A 321 -4.40 12.75 -2.89
C ALA A 321 -4.05 12.43 -4.36
N THR A 322 -3.70 11.18 -4.68
CA THR A 322 -3.48 10.76 -6.08
C THR A 322 -4.70 11.00 -6.94
N LEU A 323 -5.87 10.50 -6.52
CA LEU A 323 -7.12 10.62 -7.27
C LEU A 323 -7.47 12.09 -7.53
N LEU A 324 -7.42 12.91 -6.47
CA LEU A 324 -7.76 14.33 -6.56
C LEU A 324 -6.83 15.06 -7.53
N ASN A 325 -5.52 14.85 -7.43
CA ASN A 325 -4.54 15.52 -8.30
C ASN A 325 -4.62 15.02 -9.74
N ALA A 326 -4.68 13.70 -9.96
CA ALA A 326 -4.78 13.11 -11.30
C ALA A 326 -6.00 13.61 -12.06
N PHE A 327 -7.12 13.84 -11.36
CA PHE A 327 -8.36 14.29 -11.96
C PHE A 327 -8.55 15.81 -11.92
N GLY A 328 -7.62 16.57 -11.31
CA GLY A 328 -7.74 18.02 -11.19
C GLY A 328 -8.88 18.48 -10.27
N ILE A 329 -9.23 17.68 -9.25
CA ILE A 329 -10.30 17.97 -8.30
C ILE A 329 -9.74 18.81 -7.15
N GLY A 330 -10.24 20.05 -7.02
CA GLY A 330 -9.86 20.99 -5.97
C GLY A 330 -11.04 21.55 -5.19
N PRO A 331 -10.82 22.61 -4.36
CA PRO A 331 -11.79 23.11 -3.39
C PRO A 331 -13.10 23.65 -3.98
N ARG A 332 -13.10 23.97 -5.28
CA ARG A 332 -14.31 24.36 -6.01
C ARG A 332 -15.35 23.23 -6.05
N LEU A 333 -14.88 22.02 -6.32
CA LEU A 333 -15.74 20.83 -6.45
C LEU A 333 -15.87 20.08 -5.13
N VAL A 334 -14.81 20.03 -4.31
CA VAL A 334 -14.78 19.31 -3.04
C VAL A 334 -14.25 20.21 -1.94
N GLN A 335 -15.12 20.72 -1.06
CA GLN A 335 -14.77 21.87 -0.20
C GLN A 335 -13.88 21.53 0.99
N TYR A 336 -14.07 20.36 1.60
CA TYR A 336 -13.31 19.89 2.76
C TYR A 336 -13.03 18.40 2.66
N ALA A 337 -12.04 17.90 3.40
CA ALA A 337 -11.83 16.49 3.66
C ALA A 337 -12.07 16.19 5.15
N ALA A 338 -13.13 15.44 5.45
CA ALA A 338 -13.47 15.03 6.80
C ALA A 338 -12.57 13.87 7.24
N GLU A 339 -11.89 14.02 8.38
CA GLU A 339 -10.85 13.09 8.83
C GLU A 339 -10.97 12.83 10.34
N LYS A 340 -10.48 11.66 10.79
CA LYS A 340 -10.45 11.27 12.21
C LYS A 340 -9.08 11.44 12.84
N ASN A 341 -8.01 11.38 12.05
CA ASN A 341 -6.65 11.48 12.57
C ASN A 341 -6.31 12.93 12.96
N PRO A 342 -6.14 13.25 14.26
CA PRO A 342 -5.91 14.62 14.71
C PRO A 342 -4.61 15.24 14.18
N LEU A 343 -3.63 14.42 13.81
CA LEU A 343 -2.37 14.89 13.23
C LEU A 343 -2.54 15.58 11.88
N LYS A 344 -3.67 15.32 11.19
CA LYS A 344 -3.98 15.88 9.88
C LYS A 344 -4.85 17.13 9.93
N PHE A 345 -5.53 17.40 11.04
CA PHE A 345 -6.49 18.50 11.15
C PHE A 345 -5.81 19.85 10.89
N GLY A 346 -6.52 20.73 10.19
CA GLY A 346 -6.04 22.06 9.82
C GLY A 346 -4.99 22.07 8.71
N ARG A 347 -4.54 20.91 8.21
CA ARG A 347 -3.63 20.83 7.05
C ARG A 347 -4.41 20.81 5.75
N LEU A 348 -3.72 20.95 4.62
CA LEU A 348 -4.29 20.80 3.28
C LEU A 348 -3.76 19.54 2.60
N ILE A 349 -4.60 18.90 1.78
CA ILE A 349 -4.19 17.83 0.88
C ILE A 349 -3.17 18.37 -0.13
N PRO A 350 -1.99 17.73 -0.30
CA PRO A 350 -0.95 18.15 -1.24
C PRO A 350 -1.50 18.29 -2.67
N GLY A 351 -1.14 19.38 -3.35
CA GLY A 351 -1.58 19.67 -4.72
C GLY A 351 -3.03 20.15 -4.79
N ALA A 352 -3.99 19.32 -4.38
CA ALA A 352 -5.43 19.61 -4.42
C ALA A 352 -5.85 20.78 -3.51
N ARG A 353 -5.07 21.09 -2.46
CA ARG A 353 -5.32 22.19 -1.49
C ARG A 353 -6.66 22.12 -0.75
N ILE A 354 -7.28 20.94 -0.70
CA ILE A 354 -8.51 20.72 0.06
C ILE A 354 -8.17 20.74 1.56
N PRO A 355 -8.83 21.57 2.39
CA PRO A 355 -8.61 21.61 3.83
C PRO A 355 -9.10 20.33 4.52
N ILE A 356 -8.28 19.81 5.42
CA ILE A 356 -8.59 18.65 6.24
C ILE A 356 -9.18 19.13 7.56
N VAL A 357 -10.40 18.69 7.85
CA VAL A 357 -11.17 19.07 9.04
C VAL A 357 -11.54 17.84 9.85
N GLU A 358 -11.79 18.03 11.13
CA GLU A 358 -12.33 16.97 11.99
C GLU A 358 -13.74 16.59 11.49
N GLU A 359 -14.02 15.28 11.44
CA GLU A 359 -15.38 14.79 11.12
C GLU A 359 -16.44 15.46 12.01
N GLY A 360 -17.49 16.03 11.38
CA GLY A 360 -18.58 16.70 12.10
C GLY A 360 -18.29 18.16 12.54
N SER A 361 -17.08 18.67 12.34
CA SER A 361 -16.73 20.07 12.67
C SER A 361 -17.32 21.11 11.70
N VAL A 362 -17.77 20.67 10.52
CA VAL A 362 -18.47 21.47 9.50
C VAL A 362 -19.83 20.84 9.21
N PRO A 363 -20.83 21.61 8.69
CA PRO A 363 -22.10 21.05 8.26
C PRO A 363 -21.91 19.88 7.28
N ALA A 364 -22.75 18.85 7.42
CA ALA A 364 -22.68 17.70 6.52
C ALA A 364 -23.00 18.14 5.07
N PRO A 365 -22.26 17.63 4.06
CA PRO A 365 -22.49 17.97 2.67
C PRO A 365 -23.66 17.20 2.09
N ASP A 366 -24.15 17.62 0.92
CA ASP A 366 -25.13 16.85 0.15
C ASP A 366 -24.58 15.48 -0.28
N ALA A 367 -23.27 15.41 -0.58
CA ALA A 367 -22.58 14.13 -0.75
C ALA A 367 -21.16 14.11 -0.19
N TYR A 368 -20.71 12.92 0.20
CA TYR A 368 -19.32 12.65 0.49
C TYR A 368 -18.64 11.91 -0.66
N LEU A 369 -17.52 12.42 -1.17
CA LEU A 369 -16.60 11.69 -2.04
C LEU A 369 -15.73 10.76 -1.20
N VAL A 370 -15.95 9.45 -1.31
CA VAL A 370 -15.28 8.45 -0.47
C VAL A 370 -13.87 8.16 -1.00
N LEU A 371 -12.86 8.87 -0.47
CA LEU A 371 -11.45 8.66 -0.84
C LEU A 371 -10.86 7.40 -0.19
N ALA A 372 -11.41 6.98 0.95
CA ALA A 372 -11.04 5.75 1.65
C ALA A 372 -12.00 4.58 1.29
N TRP A 373 -12.29 4.41 0.00
CA TRP A 373 -13.32 3.49 -0.52
C TRP A 373 -13.18 2.02 -0.11
N ASN A 374 -11.99 1.58 0.30
CA ASN A 374 -11.77 0.21 0.80
C ASN A 374 -12.41 -0.05 2.18
N PHE A 375 -12.96 0.99 2.82
CA PHE A 375 -13.71 0.90 4.07
C PHE A 375 -15.19 1.22 3.87
N ILE A 376 -15.70 1.15 2.64
CA ILE A 376 -17.07 1.56 2.32
C ILE A 376 -18.11 0.85 3.19
N ASP A 377 -17.99 -0.46 3.43
CA ASP A 377 -18.96 -1.20 4.24
C ASP A 377 -19.01 -0.70 5.70
N GLU A 378 -17.85 -0.36 6.28
CA GLU A 378 -17.78 0.24 7.62
C GLU A 378 -18.44 1.63 7.63
N PHE A 379 -18.20 2.43 6.59
CA PHE A 379 -18.77 3.77 6.49
C PHE A 379 -20.29 3.73 6.29
N LEU A 380 -20.81 2.79 5.49
CA LEU A 380 -22.25 2.60 5.31
C LEU A 380 -22.94 2.17 6.60
N ALA A 381 -22.30 1.32 7.40
CA ALA A 381 -22.80 0.93 8.71
C ALA A 381 -22.82 2.12 9.70
N ARG A 382 -21.76 2.94 9.69
CA ARG A 382 -21.59 4.07 10.61
C ARG A 382 -22.48 5.27 10.27
N GLU A 383 -22.57 5.62 8.99
CA GLU A 383 -23.22 6.83 8.48
C GLU A 383 -24.65 6.59 7.95
N ARG A 384 -25.29 5.51 8.40
CA ARG A 384 -26.69 5.20 8.04
C ARG A 384 -27.61 6.40 8.24
N ARG A 385 -27.51 7.10 9.36
CA ARG A 385 -28.35 8.28 9.66
C ARG A 385 -28.11 9.44 8.70
N TYR A 386 -26.87 9.64 8.26
CA TYR A 386 -26.54 10.67 7.26
C TYR A 386 -27.23 10.38 5.92
N LEU A 387 -27.16 9.12 5.48
CA LEU A 387 -27.81 8.67 4.24
C LEU A 387 -29.35 8.74 4.35
N GLU A 388 -29.93 8.29 5.46
CA GLU A 388 -31.38 8.36 5.72
C GLU A 388 -31.90 9.80 5.77
N ASN A 389 -31.06 10.78 6.12
CA ASN A 389 -31.37 12.21 6.09
C ASN A 389 -31.15 12.86 4.71
N GLY A 390 -30.96 12.07 3.65
CA GLY A 390 -30.83 12.56 2.27
C GLY A 390 -29.39 12.76 1.77
N GLY A 391 -28.39 12.43 2.60
CA GLY A 391 -26.99 12.42 2.17
C GLY A 391 -26.67 11.30 1.18
N ALA A 392 -25.54 11.43 0.48
CA ALA A 392 -25.06 10.42 -0.47
C ALA A 392 -23.56 10.16 -0.34
N PHE A 393 -23.14 8.95 -0.70
CA PHE A 393 -21.73 8.59 -0.86
C PHE A 393 -21.40 8.42 -2.34
N ILE A 394 -20.42 9.18 -2.83
CA ILE A 394 -19.83 9.02 -4.15
C ILE A 394 -18.61 8.11 -3.98
N VAL A 395 -18.71 6.86 -4.42
CA VAL A 395 -17.64 5.88 -4.38
C VAL A 395 -16.99 5.83 -5.76
N PRO A 396 -15.74 6.30 -5.93
CA PRO A 396 -15.15 6.42 -7.25
C PRO A 396 -14.56 5.11 -7.78
N VAL A 397 -14.17 4.18 -6.91
CA VAL A 397 -13.44 2.95 -7.30
C VAL A 397 -14.22 1.74 -6.78
N PRO A 398 -14.42 0.66 -7.57
CA PRO A 398 -13.82 0.37 -8.89
C PRO A 398 -14.54 0.98 -10.09
N GLU A 399 -15.81 1.31 -9.91
CA GLU A 399 -16.64 2.01 -10.87
C GLU A 399 -17.40 3.09 -10.08
N LEU A 400 -17.75 4.19 -10.74
CA LEU A 400 -18.44 5.29 -10.09
C LEU A 400 -19.83 4.82 -9.59
N LYS A 401 -20.03 4.86 -8.28
CA LYS A 401 -21.32 4.58 -7.63
C LYS A 401 -21.74 5.74 -6.76
N VAL A 402 -23.04 6.05 -6.78
CA VAL A 402 -23.66 6.96 -5.82
C VAL A 402 -24.56 6.12 -4.93
N ILE A 403 -24.21 6.02 -3.66
CA ILE A 403 -24.93 5.24 -2.66
C ILE A 403 -25.78 6.19 -1.83
N THR A 404 -27.05 5.87 -1.68
CA THR A 404 -28.06 6.65 -0.95
C THR A 404 -28.79 5.76 0.07
N ALA A 405 -29.77 6.31 0.78
CA ALA A 405 -30.64 5.52 1.66
C ALA A 405 -31.33 4.34 0.96
N ALA A 406 -31.63 4.45 -0.34
CA ALA A 406 -32.30 3.40 -1.10
C ALA A 406 -31.46 2.13 -1.27
N ASP A 407 -30.14 2.26 -1.15
CA ASP A 407 -29.16 1.18 -1.33
C ASP A 407 -28.79 0.50 -0.01
N LEU A 408 -29.24 1.04 1.12
CA LEU A 408 -28.95 0.46 2.43
C LEU A 408 -29.73 -0.86 2.62
N PRO A 409 -29.12 -1.88 3.23
CA PRO A 409 -29.86 -3.05 3.67
C PRO A 409 -31.04 -2.62 4.55
N LYS A 410 -32.23 -3.19 4.31
CA LYS A 410 -33.38 -2.97 5.19
C LYS A 410 -32.98 -3.32 6.62
N ALA A 411 -33.24 -2.42 7.56
CA ALA A 411 -32.99 -2.69 8.97
C ALA A 411 -33.74 -3.98 9.36
N VAL A 412 -33.03 -4.93 9.98
CA VAL A 412 -33.60 -6.17 10.51
C VAL A 412 -34.39 -5.87 11.77
#